data_AF-A0A1L9VIF0-F1
#
_entry.id   AF-A0A1L9VIF0-F1
#
_cell.length_a   1.000
_cell.length_b   1.000
_cell.length_c   1.000
_cell.angle_alpha   90.00
_cell.angle_beta   90.00
_cell.angle_gamma   90.00
#
_symmetry.space_group_name_H-M   'P 1'
#
loop_
_entity.id
_entity.type
_entity.pdbx_description
1 polymer ?
#
loop_
_entity_poly.entity_id
_entity_poly.type
_entity_poly.pdbx_seq_one_letter_code
_entity_poly.pdbx_strand_id
1 'polypeptide(L)'
;MDWVKPYLDEERLGKTNLQRQRRLIEEQKEKSYSYDDNLSEYTVVSSDAEPEDLDPDVEEELIKLRENYWEHQIHLTSLIETRPIDVGTVNEVLLLRSHRDRHNRTFAWRLEREKCAASGGCCGRTCGCCERPLGKYLKPAKDGEEEDERKEVEVLGHCTVECGCCILVRGCYRPHPDLPSIDNED
;
A
#
# COMPACT_ATOMS: atom_id res chain seq x y z
N MET A 1 -14.58 -10.76 22.94
CA MET A 1 -13.34 -10.78 22.13
C MET A 1 -13.43 -9.62 21.15
N ASP A 2 -12.45 -8.72 21.17
CA ASP A 2 -12.36 -7.60 20.23
C ASP A 2 -11.48 -8.02 19.03
N TRP A 3 -12.07 -8.75 18.08
CA TRP A 3 -11.38 -9.20 16.86
C TRP A 3 -11.25 -8.07 15.82
N VAL A 4 -12.18 -7.11 15.86
CA VAL A 4 -12.29 -6.05 14.86
C VAL A 4 -11.05 -5.15 14.87
N LYS A 5 -10.63 -4.68 16.05
CA LYS A 5 -9.47 -3.79 16.13
C LYS A 5 -8.17 -4.43 15.59
N PRO A 6 -7.75 -5.63 16.04
CA PRO A 6 -6.58 -6.30 15.47
C PRO A 6 -6.64 -6.47 13.96
N TYR A 7 -7.79 -6.86 13.41
CA TYR A 7 -7.95 -7.01 11.97
C TYR A 7 -7.79 -5.69 11.20
N LEU A 8 -8.39 -4.60 11.70
CA LEU A 8 -8.29 -3.28 11.07
C LEU A 8 -6.89 -2.68 11.18
N ASP A 9 -6.20 -2.90 12.31
CA ASP A 9 -4.82 -2.46 12.50
C ASP A 9 -3.88 -3.22 11.57
N GLU A 10 -4.06 -4.54 11.44
CA GLU A 10 -3.29 -5.36 10.51
C GLU A 10 -3.52 -4.91 9.07
N GLU A 11 -4.78 -4.71 8.63
CA GLU A 11 -5.08 -4.17 7.29
C GLU A 11 -4.41 -2.81 7.04
N ARG A 12 -4.36 -1.96 8.07
CA ARG A 12 -3.67 -0.67 8.01
C ARG A 12 -2.15 -0.82 7.91
N LEU A 13 -1.56 -1.80 8.60
CA LEU A 13 -0.13 -2.09 8.52
C LEU A 13 0.28 -2.47 7.08
N GLY A 14 -0.49 -3.34 6.42
CA GLY A 14 -0.25 -3.69 5.01
C GLY A 14 -0.25 -2.48 4.08
N LYS A 15 -1.25 -1.60 4.22
CA LYS A 15 -1.33 -0.33 3.46
C LYS A 15 -0.15 0.60 3.75
N THR A 16 0.31 0.62 5.01
CA THR A 16 1.42 1.46 5.49
C THR A 16 2.74 0.98 4.89
N ASN A 17 2.98 -0.33 4.89
CA ASN A 17 4.14 -0.96 4.28
C ASN A 17 4.23 -0.64 2.78
N LEU A 18 3.16 -0.87 2.02
CA LEU A 18 3.14 -0.59 0.57
C LEU A 18 3.33 0.90 0.26
N GLN A 19 2.81 1.81 1.09
CA GLN A 19 3.02 3.24 0.89
C GLN A 19 4.47 3.66 1.09
N ARG A 20 5.18 3.04 2.05
CA ARG A 20 6.62 3.27 2.25
C ARG A 20 7.42 2.75 1.07
N GLN A 21 7.15 1.52 0.60
CA GLN A 21 7.78 0.97 -0.60
C GLN A 21 7.62 1.91 -1.80
N ARG A 22 6.39 2.34 -2.08
CA ARG A 22 6.10 3.30 -3.15
C ARG A 22 6.90 4.59 -2.99
N ARG A 23 6.93 5.19 -1.81
CA ARG A 23 7.64 6.44 -1.55
C ARG A 23 9.12 6.29 -1.89
N LEU A 24 9.78 5.22 -1.39
CA LEU A 24 11.20 4.97 -1.64
C LEU A 24 11.49 4.83 -3.14
N ILE A 25 10.64 4.08 -3.87
CA ILE A 25 10.77 3.91 -5.32
C ILE A 25 10.58 5.24 -6.05
N GLU A 26 9.57 6.04 -5.68
CA GLU A 26 9.32 7.37 -6.26
C GLU A 26 10.50 8.32 -6.00
N GLU A 27 11.06 8.35 -4.78
CA GLU A 27 12.23 9.16 -4.41
C GLU A 27 13.49 8.76 -5.19
N GLN A 28 13.71 7.47 -5.43
CA GLN A 28 14.84 7.00 -6.25
C GLN A 28 14.70 7.39 -7.71
N LYS A 29 13.48 7.31 -8.26
CA LYS A 29 13.19 7.79 -9.62
C LYS A 29 13.42 9.29 -9.76
N GLU A 30 13.00 10.10 -8.79
CA GLU A 30 13.24 11.55 -8.82
C GLU A 30 14.74 11.89 -8.78
N LYS A 31 15.53 11.14 -8.00
CA LYS A 31 17.00 11.30 -7.98
C LYS A 31 17.63 10.96 -9.32
N SER A 32 17.22 9.88 -9.98
CA SER A 32 17.81 9.48 -11.28
C SER A 32 17.53 10.51 -12.37
N TYR A 33 16.30 11.04 -12.47
CA TYR A 33 15.96 12.09 -13.44
C TYR A 33 16.69 13.41 -13.17
N SER A 34 17.06 13.72 -11.93
CA SER A 34 17.82 14.93 -11.60
C SER A 34 19.27 14.89 -12.08
N TYR A 35 19.83 13.69 -12.29
CA TYR A 35 21.21 13.49 -12.76
C TYR A 35 21.31 13.51 -14.30
N ASP A 36 20.20 13.18 -14.99
CA ASP A 36 20.14 13.02 -16.45
C ASP A 36 19.75 14.30 -17.21
N ASP A 37 19.62 15.46 -16.53
CA ASP A 37 19.40 16.78 -17.15
C ASP A 37 20.59 17.26 -18.01
N ASN A 38 21.63 16.44 -18.18
CA ASN A 38 22.74 16.65 -19.11
C ASN A 38 22.73 15.73 -20.35
N LEU A 39 21.77 14.80 -20.50
CA LEU A 39 21.59 14.04 -21.74
C LEU A 39 20.13 14.08 -22.20
N SER A 40 19.88 14.90 -23.23
CA SER A 40 18.61 14.93 -23.94
C SER A 40 18.43 13.64 -24.76
N GLU A 41 17.84 12.60 -24.17
CA GLU A 41 17.14 11.57 -24.94
C GLU A 41 15.92 11.07 -24.15
N TYR A 42 14.73 11.41 -24.67
CA TYR A 42 13.45 11.13 -24.03
C TYR A 42 13.08 9.65 -24.17
N THR A 43 13.65 8.79 -23.33
CA THR A 43 13.17 7.41 -23.17
C THR A 43 11.93 7.43 -22.27
N VAL A 44 10.80 6.97 -22.82
CA VAL A 44 9.56 6.79 -22.04
C VAL A 44 9.76 5.57 -21.13
N VAL A 45 10.36 5.79 -19.97
CA VAL A 45 10.47 4.76 -18.93
C VAL A 45 9.07 4.52 -18.38
N SER A 46 8.61 3.27 -18.45
CA SER A 46 7.32 2.86 -17.87
C SER A 46 7.26 3.28 -16.41
N SER A 47 6.16 3.92 -15.98
CA SER A 47 5.95 4.35 -14.60
C SER A 47 6.07 3.21 -13.59
N ASP A 48 5.93 1.97 -14.07
CA ASP A 48 5.88 0.75 -13.27
C ASP A 48 7.23 -0.02 -13.26
N ALA A 49 8.23 0.41 -14.03
CA ALA A 49 9.57 -0.18 -13.97
C ALA A 49 10.24 0.20 -12.65
N GLU A 50 10.78 -0.76 -11.91
CA GLU A 50 11.69 -0.45 -10.80
C GLU A 50 12.97 0.17 -11.36
N PRO A 51 13.56 1.17 -10.69
CA PRO A 51 14.83 1.75 -11.15
C PRO A 51 15.92 0.67 -11.20
N GLU A 52 16.71 0.67 -12.28
CA GLU A 52 17.73 -0.37 -12.55
C GLU A 52 18.87 -0.35 -11.52
N ASP A 53 19.19 0.83 -10.99
CA ASP A 53 20.24 1.04 -9.98
C ASP A 53 19.64 1.69 -8.72
N LEU A 54 19.20 0.86 -7.77
CA LEU A 54 18.79 1.32 -6.45
C LEU A 54 20.02 1.61 -5.59
N ASP A 55 19.93 2.65 -4.75
CA ASP A 55 20.84 2.84 -3.63
C ASP A 55 20.82 1.56 -2.74
N PRO A 56 21.98 0.95 -2.40
CA PRO A 56 22.04 -0.29 -1.64
C PRO A 56 21.24 -0.27 -0.32
N ASP A 57 21.24 0.88 0.37
CA ASP A 57 20.52 1.02 1.64
C ASP A 57 19.00 1.03 1.40
N VAL A 58 18.56 1.64 0.29
CA VAL A 58 17.16 1.64 -0.12
C VAL A 58 16.72 0.27 -0.64
N GLU A 59 17.60 -0.45 -1.34
CA GLU A 59 17.33 -1.82 -1.76
C GLU A 59 17.15 -2.76 -0.56
N GLU A 60 18.04 -2.68 0.45
CA GLU A 60 17.91 -3.45 1.68
C GLU A 60 16.60 -3.13 2.41
N GLU A 61 16.22 -1.85 2.49
CA GLU A 61 14.97 -1.43 3.11
C GLU A 61 13.74 -1.97 2.35
N LEU A 62 13.77 -1.94 1.01
CA LEU A 62 12.69 -2.48 0.17
C LEU A 62 12.54 -3.99 0.35
N ILE A 63 13.64 -4.73 0.47
CA ILE A 63 13.60 -6.17 0.78
C ILE A 63 12.89 -6.42 2.12
N LYS A 64 13.31 -5.74 3.19
CA LYS A 64 12.67 -5.85 4.52
C LYS A 64 11.19 -5.49 4.48
N LEU A 65 10.82 -4.46 3.72
CA LEU A 65 9.41 -4.07 3.56
C LEU A 65 8.60 -5.14 2.82
N ARG A 66 9.15 -5.77 1.79
CA ARG A 66 8.49 -6.88 1.07
C ARG A 66 8.29 -8.10 1.98
N GLU A 67 9.30 -8.45 2.78
CA GLU A 67 9.21 -9.51 3.79
C GLU A 67 8.10 -9.20 4.82
N ASN A 68 8.12 -8.00 5.40
CA ASN A 68 7.09 -7.56 6.35
C ASN A 68 5.68 -7.55 5.73
N TYR A 69 5.56 -7.21 4.44
CA TYR A 69 4.28 -7.26 3.75
C TYR A 69 3.79 -8.70 3.57
N TRP A 70 4.70 -9.63 3.29
CA TRP A 70 4.38 -11.05 3.22
C TRP A 70 3.93 -11.62 4.57
N GLU A 71 4.65 -11.30 5.65
CA GLU A 71 4.26 -11.69 7.02
C GLU A 71 2.90 -11.12 7.41
N HIS A 72 2.65 -9.86 7.08
CA HIS A 72 1.34 -9.21 7.22
C HIS A 72 0.23 -10.00 6.50
N GLN A 73 0.45 -10.46 5.26
CA GLN A 73 -0.55 -11.25 4.52
C GLN A 73 -0.86 -12.58 5.21
N ILE A 74 0.16 -13.27 5.74
CA ILE A 74 -0.01 -14.50 6.52
C ILE A 74 -0.84 -14.21 7.78
N HIS A 75 -0.49 -13.16 8.52
CA HIS A 75 -1.17 -12.81 9.76
C HIS A 75 -2.62 -12.38 9.52
N LEU A 76 -2.88 -11.57 8.50
CA LEU A 76 -4.23 -11.15 8.12
C LEU A 76 -5.11 -12.36 7.74
N THR A 77 -4.53 -13.35 7.05
CA THR A 77 -5.22 -14.61 6.73
C THR A 77 -5.57 -15.39 7.99
N SER A 78 -4.63 -15.53 8.93
CA SER A 78 -4.87 -16.16 10.24
C SER A 78 -5.98 -15.46 11.04
N LEU A 79 -6.04 -14.12 11.02
CA LEU A 79 -7.13 -13.37 11.64
C LEU A 79 -8.48 -13.69 10.97
N ILE A 80 -8.54 -13.78 9.64
CA ILE A 80 -9.75 -14.17 8.92
C ILE A 80 -10.22 -15.57 9.31
N GLU A 81 -9.30 -16.52 9.45
CA GLU A 81 -9.58 -17.91 9.82
C GLU A 81 -10.09 -18.03 11.27
N THR A 82 -9.52 -17.25 12.19
CA THR A 82 -9.86 -17.25 13.62
C THR A 82 -11.02 -16.32 13.99
N ARG A 83 -11.72 -15.77 12.99
CA ARG A 83 -12.80 -14.80 13.22
C ARG A 83 -13.94 -15.40 14.05
N PRO A 84 -14.52 -14.64 14.99
CA PRO A 84 -15.76 -15.02 15.65
C PRO A 84 -16.89 -15.16 14.62
N ILE A 85 -17.57 -16.31 14.63
CA ILE A 85 -18.74 -16.59 13.77
C ILE A 85 -19.99 -15.95 14.43
N ASP A 86 -20.94 -15.51 13.60
CA ASP A 86 -22.23 -14.94 14.02
C ASP A 86 -22.16 -13.68 14.89
N VAL A 87 -21.02 -12.99 14.89
CA VAL A 87 -20.87 -11.67 15.50
C VAL A 87 -21.18 -10.60 14.45
N GLY A 88 -22.28 -9.87 14.65
CA GLY A 88 -22.76 -8.87 13.68
C GLY A 88 -21.72 -7.85 13.23
N THR A 89 -20.90 -7.34 14.16
CA THR A 89 -19.82 -6.38 13.85
C THR A 89 -18.70 -6.98 13.02
N VAL A 90 -18.33 -8.25 13.24
CA VAL A 90 -17.33 -8.97 12.43
C VAL A 90 -17.87 -9.19 11.01
N ASN A 91 -19.13 -9.61 10.89
CA ASN A 91 -19.79 -9.79 9.61
C ASN A 91 -19.89 -8.48 8.81
N GLU A 92 -20.22 -7.37 9.46
CA GLU A 92 -20.23 -6.05 8.84
C GLU A 92 -18.85 -5.66 8.31
N VAL A 93 -17.79 -5.79 9.13
CA VAL A 93 -16.41 -5.47 8.73
C VAL A 93 -15.99 -6.23 7.48
N LEU A 94 -16.30 -7.53 7.40
CA LEU A 94 -15.98 -8.37 6.25
C LEU A 94 -16.86 -8.07 5.03
N LEU A 95 -18.15 -7.80 5.23
CA LEU A 95 -19.08 -7.45 4.15
C LEU A 95 -18.66 -6.17 3.43
N LEU A 96 -18.16 -5.17 4.15
CA LEU A 96 -17.66 -3.91 3.56
C LEU A 96 -16.41 -4.13 2.68
N ARG A 97 -15.73 -5.28 2.82
CA ARG A 97 -14.47 -5.62 2.13
C ARG A 97 -14.64 -6.68 1.05
N SER A 98 -15.76 -7.41 1.03
CA SER A 98 -15.98 -8.54 0.11
C SER A 98 -16.33 -8.10 -1.31
N HIS A 99 -17.07 -7.00 -1.45
CA HIS A 99 -17.52 -6.49 -2.75
C HIS A 99 -16.63 -5.37 -3.27
N ARG A 100 -16.35 -5.40 -4.57
CA ARG A 100 -15.54 -4.40 -5.27
C ARG A 100 -16.33 -3.78 -6.42
N ASP A 101 -16.14 -2.49 -6.63
CA ASP A 101 -16.73 -1.78 -7.76
C ASP A 101 -15.91 -1.98 -9.05
N ARG A 102 -16.35 -1.36 -10.16
CA ARG A 102 -15.67 -1.44 -11.46
C ARG A 102 -14.23 -0.89 -11.48
N HIS A 103 -13.83 -0.19 -10.43
CA HIS A 103 -12.47 0.35 -10.25
C HIS A 103 -11.73 -0.41 -9.13
N ASN A 104 -12.19 -1.63 -8.81
CA ASN A 104 -11.59 -2.51 -7.81
C ASN A 104 -11.63 -1.96 -6.35
N ARG A 105 -12.47 -0.95 -6.08
CA ARG A 105 -12.60 -0.32 -4.75
C ARG A 105 -13.64 -1.05 -3.90
N THR A 106 -13.29 -1.33 -2.65
CA THR A 106 -14.24 -1.89 -1.68
C THR A 106 -15.21 -0.83 -1.16
N PHE A 107 -16.31 -1.27 -0.56
CA PHE A 107 -17.22 -0.33 0.10
C PHE A 107 -16.54 0.34 1.31
N ALA A 108 -15.72 -0.40 2.05
CA ALA A 108 -14.86 0.14 3.12
C ALA A 108 -13.97 1.28 2.60
N TRP A 109 -13.32 1.11 1.44
CA TRP A 109 -12.53 2.17 0.82
C TRP A 109 -13.39 3.42 0.54
N ARG A 110 -14.62 3.25 0.05
CA ARG A 110 -15.51 4.41 -0.21
C ARG A 110 -15.88 5.16 1.07
N LEU A 111 -16.17 4.45 2.16
CA LEU A 111 -16.48 5.04 3.46
C LEU A 111 -15.28 5.77 4.07
N GLU A 112 -14.09 5.18 3.98
CA GLU A 112 -12.86 5.73 4.53
C GLU A 112 -12.36 6.99 3.78
N ARG A 113 -12.86 7.24 2.57
CA ARG A 113 -12.51 8.41 1.76
C ARG A 113 -12.81 9.73 2.46
N GLU A 114 -13.99 9.83 3.08
CA GLU A 114 -14.41 11.02 3.81
C GLU A 114 -13.49 11.26 5.01
N LYS A 115 -13.15 10.21 5.76
CA LYS A 115 -12.21 10.29 6.89
C LYS A 115 -10.81 10.71 6.44
N CYS A 116 -10.34 10.21 5.30
CA CYS A 116 -9.06 10.62 4.73
C CYS A 116 -9.09 12.12 4.38
N ALA A 117 -10.15 12.62 3.76
CA ALA A 117 -10.28 14.04 3.43
C ALA A 117 -10.40 14.92 4.69
N ALA A 118 -11.24 14.54 5.65
CA ALA A 118 -11.45 15.28 6.91
C ALA A 118 -10.19 15.38 7.78
N SER A 119 -9.28 14.41 7.68
CA SER A 119 -7.97 14.45 8.36
C SER A 119 -6.87 15.18 7.58
N GLY A 120 -7.24 15.91 6.52
CA GLY A 120 -6.29 16.64 5.66
C GLY A 120 -5.44 15.72 4.78
N GLY A 121 -5.90 14.49 4.54
CA GLY A 121 -5.25 13.51 3.67
C GLY A 121 -5.49 13.76 2.18
N CYS A 122 -4.94 12.89 1.36
CA CYS A 122 -4.89 13.04 -0.10
C CYS A 122 -6.28 13.09 -0.76
N CYS A 123 -7.31 12.48 -0.16
CA CYS A 123 -8.67 12.50 -0.70
C CYS A 123 -9.34 13.89 -0.67
N GLY A 124 -8.84 14.82 0.14
CA GLY A 124 -9.27 16.23 0.14
C GLY A 124 -8.50 17.10 -0.86
N ARG A 125 -7.62 16.49 -1.68
CA ARG A 125 -6.71 17.17 -2.60
C ARG A 125 -6.87 16.61 -4.02
N THR A 126 -6.22 17.25 -4.99
CA THR A 126 -6.23 16.85 -6.42
C THR A 126 -5.12 15.86 -6.80
N CYS A 127 -4.28 15.42 -5.85
CA CYS A 127 -3.10 14.59 -6.16
C CYS A 127 -3.43 13.15 -6.59
N GLY A 128 -4.64 12.66 -6.38
CA GLY A 128 -5.07 11.33 -6.83
C GLY A 128 -4.37 10.13 -6.17
N CYS A 129 -3.51 10.33 -5.16
CA CYS A 129 -2.68 9.26 -4.58
C CYS A 129 -3.48 8.05 -4.07
N CYS A 130 -4.66 8.26 -3.45
CA CYS A 130 -5.48 7.17 -2.92
C CYS A 130 -6.18 6.33 -3.99
N GLU A 131 -6.24 6.83 -5.23
CA GLU A 131 -6.87 6.15 -6.37
C GLU A 131 -5.82 5.35 -7.17
N ARG A 132 -4.52 5.49 -6.86
CA ARG A 132 -3.43 4.72 -7.47
C ARG A 132 -3.18 3.41 -6.70
N PRO A 133 -3.11 2.23 -7.37
CA PRO A 133 -2.85 0.93 -6.75
C PRO A 133 -1.56 0.89 -5.91
N LEU A 134 -1.63 0.75 -4.59
CA LEU A 134 -0.44 0.68 -3.71
C LEU A 134 0.49 -0.51 -4.02
N GLY A 135 -0.08 -1.60 -4.54
CA GLY A 135 0.64 -2.79 -4.95
C GLY A 135 -0.27 -3.67 -5.79
N LYS A 136 0.29 -4.72 -6.38
CA LYS A 136 -0.40 -5.68 -7.25
C LYS A 136 -0.02 -7.09 -6.82
N TYR A 137 -0.97 -8.02 -6.85
CA TYR A 137 -0.69 -9.44 -6.64
C TYR A 137 -1.46 -10.29 -7.64
N LEU A 138 -0.90 -11.44 -8.00
CA LEU A 138 -1.59 -12.41 -8.84
C LEU A 138 -2.54 -13.23 -7.98
N LYS A 139 -3.82 -13.20 -8.34
CA LYS A 139 -4.80 -14.09 -7.71
C LYS A 139 -4.53 -15.52 -8.16
N PRO A 140 -4.50 -16.52 -7.25
CA PRO A 140 -4.46 -17.91 -7.64
C PRO A 140 -5.64 -18.24 -8.56
N ALA A 141 -5.40 -19.04 -9.60
CA ALA A 141 -6.46 -19.59 -10.43
C ALA A 141 -7.41 -20.39 -9.54
N LYS A 142 -8.72 -20.24 -9.73
CA LYS A 142 -9.68 -21.12 -9.03
C LYS A 142 -9.61 -22.53 -9.62
N ASP A 143 -10.08 -23.50 -8.85
CA ASP A 143 -10.24 -24.88 -9.35
C ASP A 143 -11.05 -24.87 -10.66
N GLY A 144 -10.39 -25.27 -11.76
CA GLY A 144 -10.98 -25.31 -13.10
C GLY A 144 -10.74 -24.08 -14.00
N GLU A 145 -10.04 -23.05 -13.53
CA GLU A 145 -9.51 -21.95 -14.37
C GLU A 145 -8.10 -22.32 -14.88
N GLU A 146 -7.77 -22.03 -16.14
CA GLU A 146 -6.42 -22.27 -16.71
C GLU A 146 -5.37 -21.35 -16.04
N GLU A 147 -4.12 -21.79 -15.94
CA GLU A 147 -3.05 -21.00 -15.28
C GLU A 147 -2.80 -19.63 -15.94
N ASP A 148 -3.07 -19.51 -17.24
CA ASP A 148 -2.95 -18.26 -18.01
C ASP A 148 -4.08 -17.26 -17.71
N GLU A 149 -5.10 -17.63 -16.93
CA GLU A 149 -6.18 -16.73 -16.50
C GLU A 149 -5.93 -16.06 -15.15
N ARG A 150 -4.72 -16.16 -14.58
CA ARG A 150 -4.35 -15.50 -13.32
C ARG A 150 -4.60 -13.99 -13.41
N LYS A 151 -5.60 -13.52 -12.67
CA LYS A 151 -5.99 -12.11 -12.65
C LYS A 151 -5.11 -11.34 -11.68
N GLU A 152 -4.44 -10.31 -12.19
CA GLU A 152 -3.77 -9.31 -11.36
C GLU A 152 -4.81 -8.53 -10.56
N VAL A 153 -4.58 -8.43 -9.25
CA VAL A 153 -5.44 -7.70 -8.32
C VAL A 153 -4.65 -6.54 -7.75
N GLU A 154 -5.21 -5.35 -7.94
CA GLU A 154 -4.67 -4.11 -7.39
C GLU A 154 -5.09 -3.93 -5.92
N VAL A 155 -4.14 -3.51 -5.09
CA VAL A 155 -4.37 -3.16 -3.70
C VAL A 155 -4.57 -1.65 -3.61
N LEU A 156 -5.76 -1.21 -3.20
CA LEU A 156 -6.09 0.21 -3.04
C LEU A 156 -6.16 0.57 -1.55
N GLY A 157 -5.77 1.80 -1.20
CA GLY A 157 -5.80 2.27 0.18
C GLY A 157 -5.70 3.78 0.32
N HIS A 158 -6.20 4.28 1.44
CA HIS A 158 -6.08 5.69 1.81
C HIS A 158 -4.73 6.00 2.44
N CYS A 159 -4.35 7.28 2.42
CA CYS A 159 -3.06 7.74 2.92
C CYS A 159 -2.87 7.41 4.41
N THR A 160 -1.74 6.78 4.73
CA THR A 160 -1.24 6.56 6.09
C THR A 160 -0.17 7.60 6.40
N VAL A 161 0.60 7.40 7.48
CA VAL A 161 1.75 8.26 7.81
C VAL A 161 2.90 8.11 6.81
N GLU A 162 2.93 7.03 6.02
CA GLU A 162 3.97 6.73 5.02
C GLU A 162 3.66 7.27 3.62
N CYS A 163 2.53 7.95 3.42
CA CYS A 163 2.24 8.54 2.13
C CYS A 163 3.18 9.73 1.85
N GLY A 164 4.06 9.59 0.84
CA GLY A 164 5.00 10.63 0.41
C GLY A 164 4.33 11.99 0.17
N CYS A 165 3.19 12.02 -0.54
CA CYS A 165 2.43 13.25 -0.76
C CYS A 165 1.94 13.91 0.55
N CYS A 166 1.52 13.12 1.55
CA CYS A 166 1.13 13.67 2.85
C CYS A 166 2.33 14.19 3.63
N ILE A 167 3.47 13.50 3.57
CA ILE A 167 4.71 13.92 4.24
C ILE A 167 5.17 15.26 3.69
N LEU A 168 5.24 15.38 2.36
CA LEU A 168 5.62 16.62 1.67
C LEU A 168 4.73 17.80 2.07
N VAL A 169 3.41 17.62 2.04
CA VAL A 169 2.45 18.68 2.39
C VAL A 169 2.51 19.07 3.86
N ARG A 170 2.72 18.11 4.76
CA ARG A 170 2.78 18.36 6.21
C ARG A 170 4.13 18.93 6.65
N GLY A 171 5.19 18.72 5.88
CA GLY A 171 6.55 19.14 6.22
C GLY A 171 7.12 18.43 7.45
N CYS A 172 6.52 17.32 7.88
CA CYS A 172 7.00 16.52 9.00
C CYS A 172 6.73 15.04 8.74
N TYR A 173 7.67 14.19 9.17
CA TYR A 173 7.59 12.75 9.05
C TYR A 173 7.91 12.08 10.38
N ARG A 174 7.05 11.16 10.79
CA ARG A 174 7.27 10.23 11.89
C ARG A 174 6.93 8.84 11.34
N PRO A 175 7.92 7.95 11.17
CA PRO A 175 7.68 6.60 10.67
C PRO A 175 6.63 5.88 11.50
N HIS A 176 5.89 4.98 10.86
CA HIS A 176 5.03 4.06 11.59
C HIS A 176 5.88 3.19 12.54
N PRO A 177 5.49 3.03 13.82
CA PRO A 177 6.32 2.35 14.83
C PRO A 177 6.58 0.87 14.51
N ASP A 178 5.65 0.24 13.79
CA ASP A 178 5.74 -1.19 13.42
C ASP A 178 6.46 -1.42 12.07
N LEU A 179 7.08 -0.39 11.49
CA LEU A 179 7.95 -0.54 10.32
C LEU A 179 9.42 -0.48 10.71
N PRO A 180 10.35 -1.04 9.91
CA PRO A 180 11.78 -1.02 10.20
C PRO A 180 12.25 0.41 10.52
N SER A 181 13.07 0.56 11.57
CA SER A 181 13.71 1.84 11.84
C SER A 181 14.56 2.23 10.64
N ILE A 182 14.47 3.50 10.26
CA ILE A 182 15.52 4.10 9.44
C ILE A 182 16.62 4.37 10.45
N ASP A 183 17.64 3.53 10.48
CA ASP A 183 18.84 3.81 11.23
C ASP A 183 19.53 4.97 10.52
N ASN A 184 19.11 6.19 10.83
CA ASN A 184 19.89 7.37 10.50
C ASN A 184 21.06 7.33 11.47
N GLU A 185 22.22 6.84 11.03
CA GLU A 185 23.47 7.16 11.71
C GLU A 185 23.62 8.70 11.65
N ASP A 186 23.54 9.33 12.84
CA ASP A 186 23.87 10.74 13.07
C ASP A 186 25.36 11.04 12.81
#